data_AF-A0A1M2Z209-F1
#
_entry.id   AF-A0A1M2Z209-F1
#
_cell.length_a   1.000
_cell.length_b   1.000
_cell.length_c   1.000
_cell.angle_alpha   90.00
_cell.angle_beta   90.00
_cell.angle_gamma   90.00
#
_symmetry.space_group_name_H-M   'P 1'
#
loop_
_entity.id
_entity.type
_entity.pdbx_description
1 polymer ?
#
loop_
_entity_poly.entity_id
_entity_poly.type
_entity_poly.pdbx_seq_one_letter_code
_entity_poly.pdbx_strand_id
1 'polypeptide(L)'
;MNGIIKQGNANNQWGVCGFVSVLNALHQEGKLTSFGHTLSMDEIQQRLGAEIITYLKMTAVERPAIANAILTYTQSFGHPYSGYMSINDICNRIAAELRKIHNPADWTNFQGGIGVAMPAAAVQDYVDFVGLKSKLPAANNPPFTSGELLKHRDCIVGCGREPRSDPENGLRHWVYIDKNGCLLNWGVKTDLKSSPLPQAVIDKKYTYIPAVVQLQ
;
A
#
# COMPACT_ATOMS: atom_id res chain seq x y z
N MET A 1 -1.81 28.80 6.82
CA MET A 1 -1.66 27.73 7.83
C MET A 1 -1.64 26.43 7.07
N ASN A 2 -0.48 25.75 7.05
CA ASN A 2 -0.21 24.59 6.19
C ASN A 2 -1.01 23.38 6.68
N GLY A 3 -1.95 22.91 5.86
CA GLY A 3 -2.99 21.92 6.19
C GLY A 3 -2.50 20.48 6.29
N ILE A 4 -1.43 20.21 7.04
CA ILE A 4 -1.07 18.85 7.42
C ILE A 4 -2.00 18.43 8.56
N ILE A 5 -3.04 17.67 8.24
CA ILE A 5 -3.83 16.99 9.27
C ILE A 5 -3.04 15.74 9.65
N LYS A 6 -2.42 15.77 10.83
CA LYS A 6 -1.83 14.57 11.45
C LYS A 6 -2.96 13.60 11.78
N GLN A 7 -3.26 12.71 10.84
CA GLN A 7 -3.93 11.46 11.13
C GLN A 7 -2.87 10.53 11.77
N GLY A 8 -3.28 9.63 12.67
CA GLY A 8 -2.38 8.91 13.60
C GLY A 8 -1.07 8.38 12.98
N ASN A 9 0.02 8.48 13.75
CA ASN A 9 1.42 8.27 13.36
C ASN A 9 1.81 6.80 13.10
N ALA A 10 1.02 6.03 12.35
CA ALA A 10 1.06 4.56 12.34
C ALA A 10 1.71 3.90 11.11
N ASN A 11 2.66 4.53 10.43
CA ASN A 11 2.87 4.15 9.03
C ASN A 11 4.28 4.07 8.49
N ASN A 12 5.31 4.32 9.29
CA ASN A 12 6.65 4.28 8.74
C ASN A 12 7.21 2.85 8.57
N GLN A 13 6.43 1.80 8.90
CA GLN A 13 7.03 0.52 9.31
C GLN A 13 6.43 -0.76 8.73
N TRP A 14 5.33 -0.68 7.97
CA TRP A 14 4.85 -1.88 7.29
C TRP A 14 5.84 -2.37 6.23
N GLY A 15 6.76 -1.54 5.73
CA GLY A 15 7.91 -1.96 4.92
C GLY A 15 7.54 -2.79 3.69
N VAL A 16 7.76 -2.20 2.52
CA VAL A 16 7.39 -2.69 1.18
C VAL A 16 5.93 -2.39 0.79
N CYS A 17 5.83 -1.70 -0.35
CA CYS A 17 4.69 -1.34 -1.18
C CYS A 17 3.59 -0.39 -0.67
N GLY A 18 3.46 -0.04 0.62
CA GLY A 18 2.47 0.96 1.04
C GLY A 18 1.00 0.59 0.90
N PHE A 19 0.72 -0.61 0.39
CA PHE A 19 -0.64 -1.05 0.12
C PHE A 19 -1.49 -1.11 1.39
N VAL A 20 -0.92 -1.55 2.52
CA VAL A 20 -1.65 -1.55 3.80
C VAL A 20 -1.99 -0.13 4.27
N SER A 21 -1.14 0.86 3.99
CA SER A 21 -1.48 2.27 4.24
C SER A 21 -2.63 2.74 3.36
N VAL A 22 -2.71 2.26 2.12
CA VAL A 22 -3.85 2.49 1.22
C VAL A 22 -5.12 1.83 1.77
N LEU A 23 -5.05 0.61 2.28
CA LEU A 23 -6.22 -0.05 2.89
C LEU A 23 -6.74 0.72 4.10
N ASN A 24 -5.84 1.16 4.99
CA ASN A 24 -6.23 2.03 6.09
C ASN A 24 -6.86 3.34 5.60
N ALA A 25 -6.32 3.94 4.53
CA ALA A 25 -6.90 5.14 3.92
C ALA A 25 -8.31 4.89 3.36
N LEU A 26 -8.52 3.78 2.66
CA LEU A 26 -9.83 3.39 2.14
C LEU A 26 -10.83 3.12 3.28
N HIS A 27 -10.38 2.50 4.37
CA HIS A 27 -11.20 2.33 5.56
C HIS A 27 -11.61 3.67 6.18
N GLN A 28 -10.67 4.60 6.36
CA GLN A 28 -10.93 5.93 6.92
C GLN A 28 -11.89 6.77 6.06
N GLU A 29 -11.89 6.55 4.75
CA GLU A 29 -12.86 7.17 3.82
C GLU A 29 -14.20 6.40 3.75
N GLY A 30 -14.40 5.40 4.61
CA GLY A 30 -15.65 4.63 4.71
C GLY A 30 -15.88 3.64 3.58
N LYS A 31 -14.85 3.38 2.76
CA LYS A 31 -14.95 2.46 1.61
C LYS A 31 -14.76 0.99 2.00
N LEU A 32 -13.95 0.73 3.03
CA LEU A 32 -13.84 -0.60 3.63
C LEU A 32 -14.69 -0.64 4.90
N THR A 33 -15.81 -1.37 4.82
CA THR A 33 -16.77 -1.54 5.92
C THR A 33 -16.42 -2.68 6.86
N SER A 34 -15.36 -3.45 6.58
CA SER A 34 -14.91 -4.61 7.36
C SER A 34 -14.34 -4.25 8.75
N PHE A 35 -13.97 -2.99 8.95
CA PHE A 35 -13.39 -2.50 10.22
C PHE A 35 -14.43 -1.62 10.93
N GLY A 36 -14.76 -1.93 12.18
CA GLY A 36 -15.69 -1.13 12.98
C GLY A 36 -15.17 0.28 13.23
N HIS A 37 -16.07 1.23 13.53
CA HIS A 37 -15.76 2.67 13.56
C HIS A 37 -14.92 3.17 14.75
N THR A 38 -14.53 2.31 15.68
CA THR A 38 -13.78 2.69 16.90
C THR A 38 -12.78 1.60 17.25
N LEU A 39 -11.63 1.60 16.56
CA LEU A 39 -10.55 0.67 16.81
C LEU A 39 -9.29 1.44 17.15
N SER A 40 -8.53 0.92 18.12
CA SER A 40 -7.16 1.34 18.37
C SER A 40 -6.27 1.00 17.16
N MET A 41 -5.11 1.66 17.07
CA MET A 41 -4.19 1.44 15.95
C MET A 41 -3.69 0.00 15.86
N ASP A 42 -3.45 -0.65 16.99
CA ASP A 42 -3.02 -2.05 17.03
C ASP A 42 -4.12 -2.97 16.51
N GLU A 43 -5.40 -2.69 16.84
CA GLU A 43 -6.54 -3.43 16.32
C GLU A 43 -6.73 -3.22 14.81
N ILE A 44 -6.50 -2.01 14.30
CA ILE A 44 -6.52 -1.73 12.86
C ILE A 44 -5.42 -2.54 12.15
N GLN A 45 -4.19 -2.55 12.67
CA GLN A 45 -3.09 -3.31 12.09
C GLN A 45 -3.33 -4.83 12.14
N GLN A 46 -3.84 -5.35 13.25
CA GLN A 46 -4.19 -6.76 13.39
C GLN A 46 -5.29 -7.17 12.41
N ARG A 47 -6.35 -6.36 12.28
CA ARG A 47 -7.42 -6.67 11.33
C ARG A 47 -6.96 -6.55 9.88
N LEU A 48 -6.21 -5.50 9.53
CA LEU A 48 -5.67 -5.34 8.17
C LEU A 48 -4.73 -6.49 7.82
N GLY A 49 -3.88 -6.91 8.75
CA GLY A 49 -3.01 -8.06 8.54
C GLY A 49 -3.77 -9.38 8.43
N ALA A 50 -4.86 -9.56 9.20
CA ALA A 50 -5.74 -10.72 9.05
C ALA A 50 -6.49 -10.72 7.70
N GLU A 51 -6.94 -9.55 7.22
CA GLU A 51 -7.58 -9.38 5.91
C GLU A 51 -6.59 -9.72 4.78
N ILE A 52 -5.36 -9.20 4.84
CA ILE A 52 -4.30 -9.54 3.89
C ILE A 52 -3.97 -11.04 3.91
N ILE A 53 -3.81 -11.65 5.09
CA ILE A 53 -3.56 -13.10 5.19
C ILE A 53 -4.71 -13.90 4.56
N THR A 54 -5.94 -13.47 4.79
CA THR A 54 -7.14 -14.12 4.24
C THR A 54 -7.14 -14.03 2.72
N TYR A 55 -6.96 -12.82 2.18
CA TYR A 55 -6.83 -12.59 0.75
C TYR A 55 -5.72 -13.45 0.13
N LEU A 56 -4.52 -13.44 0.71
CA LEU A 56 -3.38 -14.19 0.19
C LEU A 56 -3.66 -15.70 0.15
N LYS A 57 -4.25 -16.26 1.21
CA LYS A 57 -4.60 -17.68 1.28
C LYS A 57 -5.68 -18.07 0.28
N MET A 58 -6.73 -17.25 0.14
CA MET A 58 -7.80 -17.49 -0.82
C MET A 58 -7.27 -17.38 -2.26
N THR A 59 -6.52 -16.33 -2.57
CA THR A 59 -5.90 -16.12 -3.89
C THR A 59 -4.92 -17.24 -4.25
N ALA A 60 -4.18 -17.81 -3.29
CA ALA A 60 -3.31 -18.96 -3.55
C ALA A 60 -4.07 -20.21 -4.02
N VAL A 61 -5.33 -20.38 -3.62
CA VAL A 61 -6.18 -21.51 -4.01
C VAL A 61 -6.96 -21.19 -5.29
N GLU A 62 -7.62 -20.04 -5.33
CA GLU A 62 -8.56 -19.67 -6.40
C GLU A 62 -7.88 -19.09 -7.63
N ARG A 63 -6.78 -18.35 -7.44
CA ARG A 63 -6.10 -17.54 -8.46
C ARG A 63 -4.57 -17.70 -8.35
N PRO A 64 -4.04 -18.93 -8.55
CA PRO A 64 -2.63 -19.24 -8.31
C PRO A 64 -1.65 -18.40 -9.14
N ALA A 65 -2.06 -17.92 -10.33
CA ALA A 65 -1.24 -17.02 -11.13
C ALA A 65 -1.01 -15.66 -10.44
N ILE A 66 -2.04 -15.08 -9.81
CA ILE A 66 -1.93 -13.83 -9.06
C ILE A 66 -1.09 -14.05 -7.81
N ALA A 67 -1.31 -15.16 -7.09
CA ALA A 67 -0.50 -15.54 -5.95
C ALA A 67 0.99 -15.67 -6.30
N ASN A 68 1.32 -16.30 -7.43
CA ASN A 68 2.70 -16.41 -7.89
C ASN A 68 3.30 -15.05 -8.26
N ALA A 69 2.52 -14.16 -8.88
CA ALA A 69 2.96 -12.79 -9.17
C ALA A 69 3.25 -12.00 -7.88
N ILE A 70 2.39 -12.12 -6.85
CA ILE A 70 2.62 -11.52 -5.53
C ILE A 70 3.92 -12.05 -4.90
N LEU A 71 4.12 -13.37 -4.90
CA LEU A 71 5.33 -13.98 -4.34
C LEU A 71 6.58 -13.49 -5.07
N THR A 72 6.57 -13.56 -6.41
CA THR A 72 7.70 -13.16 -7.26
C THR A 72 8.04 -11.69 -7.07
N TYR A 73 7.01 -10.82 -7.07
CA TYR A 73 7.22 -9.41 -6.87
C TYR A 73 7.72 -9.11 -5.45
N THR A 74 7.22 -9.80 -4.43
CA THR A 74 7.69 -9.67 -3.04
C THR A 74 9.16 -10.07 -2.91
N GLN A 75 9.58 -11.21 -3.51
CA GLN A 75 10.98 -11.65 -3.52
C GLN A 75 11.91 -10.63 -4.18
N SER A 76 11.44 -9.86 -5.17
CA SER A 76 12.25 -8.88 -5.90
C SER A 76 12.77 -7.73 -5.04
N PHE A 77 12.20 -7.51 -3.85
CA PHE A 77 12.67 -6.50 -2.90
C PHE A 77 13.93 -6.95 -2.13
N GLY A 78 14.46 -8.15 -2.41
CA GLY A 78 15.68 -8.66 -1.80
C GLY A 78 15.46 -9.16 -0.38
N HIS A 79 16.52 -9.26 0.41
CA HIS A 79 16.44 -9.76 1.79
C HIS A 79 15.56 -8.83 2.67
N PRO A 80 14.68 -9.37 3.54
CA PRO A 80 14.48 -10.79 3.86
C PRO A 80 13.52 -11.55 2.91
N TYR A 81 12.85 -10.87 2.00
CA TYR A 81 11.78 -11.40 1.16
C TYR A 81 12.25 -12.40 0.09
N SER A 82 13.49 -12.27 -0.37
CA SER A 82 14.06 -13.14 -1.40
C SER A 82 14.14 -14.62 -1.00
N GLY A 83 14.05 -14.93 0.29
CA GLY A 83 14.04 -16.31 0.80
C GLY A 83 12.65 -16.94 0.93
N TYR A 84 11.57 -16.21 0.65
CA TYR A 84 10.22 -16.79 0.70
C TYR A 84 10.03 -17.78 -0.43
N MET A 85 9.47 -18.95 -0.15
CA MET A 85 9.24 -20.01 -1.12
C MET A 85 7.75 -20.14 -1.46
N SER A 86 6.88 -19.53 -0.66
CA SER A 86 5.44 -19.65 -0.79
C SER A 86 4.69 -18.43 -0.24
N ILE A 87 3.42 -18.31 -0.63
CA ILE A 87 2.48 -17.38 0.03
C ILE A 87 2.36 -17.66 1.54
N ASN A 88 2.51 -18.91 1.96
CA ASN A 88 2.47 -19.25 3.38
C ASN A 88 3.63 -18.63 4.15
N ASP A 89 4.81 -18.45 3.55
CA ASP A 89 5.93 -17.79 4.22
C ASP A 89 5.64 -16.31 4.48
N ILE A 90 5.02 -15.64 3.50
CA ILE A 90 4.53 -14.25 3.63
C ILE A 90 3.47 -14.19 4.74
N CYS A 91 2.47 -15.08 4.71
CA CYS A 91 1.42 -15.15 5.73
C CYS A 91 2.00 -15.38 7.13
N ASN A 92 2.98 -16.29 7.26
CA ASN A 92 3.62 -16.61 8.53
C ASN A 92 4.43 -15.42 9.06
N ARG A 93 5.12 -14.69 8.19
CA ARG A 93 5.80 -13.45 8.56
C ARG A 93 4.81 -12.42 9.09
N ILE A 94 3.75 -12.13 8.35
CA ILE A 94 2.71 -11.18 8.77
C ILE A 94 2.15 -11.62 10.13
N ALA A 95 1.72 -12.87 10.26
CA ALA A 95 1.15 -13.39 11.50
C ALA A 95 2.12 -13.33 12.68
N ALA A 96 3.41 -13.62 12.47
CA ALA A 96 4.42 -13.53 13.51
C ALA A 96 4.60 -12.10 14.02
N GLU A 97 4.54 -11.10 13.12
CA GLU A 97 4.67 -9.70 13.52
C GLU A 97 3.39 -9.17 14.18
N LEU A 98 2.19 -9.56 13.72
CA LEU A 98 0.91 -9.17 14.35
C LEU A 98 0.74 -9.71 15.77
N ARG A 99 1.38 -10.83 16.10
CA ARG A 99 1.34 -11.43 17.45
C ARG A 99 2.27 -10.76 18.45
N LYS A 100 3.21 -9.93 17.97
CA LYS A 100 4.11 -9.19 18.87
C LYS A 100 3.39 -7.95 19.37
N ILE A 101 3.52 -7.68 20.67
CA ILE A 101 3.21 -6.38 21.23
C ILE A 101 4.44 -5.51 20.98
N HIS A 102 4.34 -4.60 20.02
CA HIS A 102 5.41 -3.66 19.72
C HIS A 102 5.18 -2.37 20.50
N ASN A 103 6.18 -1.91 21.25
CA ASN A 103 6.14 -0.56 21.78
C ASN A 103 6.33 0.45 20.62
N PRO A 104 5.83 1.70 20.74
CA PRO A 104 6.06 2.75 19.73
C PRO A 104 7.55 2.98 19.37
N ALA A 105 8.47 2.65 20.28
CA ALA A 105 9.91 2.72 20.04
C ALA A 105 10.45 1.58 19.14
N ASP A 106 9.90 0.37 19.23
CA ASP A 106 10.33 -0.82 18.47
C ASP A 106 10.08 -0.62 16.98
N TRP A 107 8.93 -0.03 16.71
CA TRP A 107 8.50 0.51 15.45
C TRP A 107 9.52 1.49 14.85
N THR A 108 10.05 2.45 15.59
CA THR A 108 10.95 3.49 15.05
C THR A 108 12.23 2.91 14.41
N ASN A 109 12.66 1.72 14.84
CA ASN A 109 13.84 1.00 14.35
C ASN A 109 13.51 -0.22 13.49
N PHE A 110 12.23 -0.46 13.16
CA PHE A 110 11.80 -1.65 12.44
C PHE A 110 12.18 -1.56 10.95
N GLN A 111 13.31 -2.16 10.60
CA GLN A 111 13.82 -2.25 9.22
C GLN A 111 13.26 -3.44 8.45
N GLY A 112 12.51 -4.34 9.12
CA GLY A 112 12.25 -5.69 8.65
C GLY A 112 11.10 -5.85 7.67
N GLY A 113 10.23 -4.83 7.54
CA GLY A 113 8.93 -4.89 6.86
C GLY A 113 8.02 -6.06 7.26
N ILE A 114 6.76 -5.75 7.47
CA ILE A 114 5.69 -6.73 7.70
C ILE A 114 4.97 -7.02 6.37
N GLY A 115 5.21 -6.19 5.36
CA GLY A 115 4.41 -6.08 4.16
C GLY A 115 4.61 -7.22 3.17
N VAL A 116 3.65 -7.27 2.26
CA VAL A 116 3.68 -8.02 1.02
C VAL A 116 3.82 -7.01 -0.10
N ALA A 117 4.61 -7.30 -1.13
CA ALA A 117 4.63 -6.45 -2.32
C ALA A 117 3.48 -6.83 -3.25
N MET A 118 2.61 -5.87 -3.55
CA MET A 118 1.46 -6.09 -4.42
C MET A 118 1.73 -5.53 -5.81
N PRO A 119 1.85 -6.37 -6.85
CA PRO A 119 1.89 -5.90 -8.24
C PRO A 119 0.56 -5.26 -8.64
N ALA A 120 0.52 -4.51 -9.73
CA ALA A 120 -0.66 -3.71 -10.10
C ALA A 120 -1.93 -4.57 -10.27
N ALA A 121 -1.80 -5.74 -10.90
CA ALA A 121 -2.91 -6.69 -11.06
C ALA A 121 -3.41 -7.25 -9.73
N ALA A 122 -2.53 -7.47 -8.75
CA ALA A 122 -2.93 -7.95 -7.43
C ALA A 122 -3.63 -6.87 -6.59
N VAL A 123 -3.25 -5.60 -6.76
CA VAL A 123 -3.98 -4.48 -6.15
C VAL A 123 -5.41 -4.42 -6.70
N GLN A 124 -5.57 -4.53 -8.01
CA GLN A 124 -6.90 -4.57 -8.63
C GLN A 124 -7.73 -5.77 -8.12
N ASP A 125 -7.14 -6.98 -8.15
CA ASP A 125 -7.79 -8.20 -7.67
C ASP A 125 -8.20 -8.10 -6.21
N TYR A 126 -7.37 -7.48 -5.36
CA TYR A 126 -7.73 -7.22 -3.97
C TYR A 126 -8.93 -6.28 -3.84
N VAL A 127 -8.93 -5.18 -4.60
CA VAL A 127 -10.02 -4.19 -4.55
C VAL A 127 -11.34 -4.85 -4.94
N ASP A 128 -11.33 -5.72 -5.96
CA ASP A 128 -12.48 -6.51 -6.36
C ASP A 128 -12.88 -7.53 -5.27
N PHE A 129 -11.90 -8.18 -4.63
CA PHE A 129 -12.12 -9.13 -3.51
C PHE A 129 -12.84 -8.49 -2.32
N VAL A 130 -12.54 -7.22 -1.99
CA VAL A 130 -13.23 -6.48 -0.91
C VAL A 130 -14.54 -5.83 -1.36
N GLY A 131 -15.03 -6.16 -2.56
CA GLY A 131 -16.33 -5.73 -3.08
C GLY A 131 -16.35 -4.32 -3.67
N LEU A 132 -15.19 -3.69 -3.85
CA LEU A 132 -15.07 -2.42 -4.57
C LEU A 132 -14.94 -2.69 -6.07
N LYS A 133 -15.39 -1.74 -6.89
CA LYS A 133 -15.21 -1.83 -8.35
C LYS A 133 -13.97 -1.07 -8.76
N SER A 134 -13.19 -1.64 -9.68
CA SER A 134 -11.94 -1.02 -10.10
C SER A 134 -11.61 -1.22 -11.57
N LYS A 135 -10.76 -0.34 -12.09
CA LYS A 135 -10.11 -0.46 -13.40
C LYS A 135 -8.62 -0.24 -13.26
N LEU A 136 -7.84 -0.96 -14.05
CA LEU A 136 -6.39 -0.79 -14.19
C LEU A 136 -6.06 -0.18 -15.56
N PRO A 137 -6.24 1.14 -15.77
CA PRO A 137 -5.82 1.79 -17.01
C PRO A 137 -4.30 1.69 -17.22
N ALA A 138 -3.88 1.71 -18.49
CA ALA A 138 -2.47 1.81 -18.83
C ALA A 138 -1.88 3.12 -18.28
N ALA A 139 -0.83 3.00 -17.47
CA ALA A 139 -0.09 4.14 -16.98
C ALA A 139 1.07 4.46 -17.93
N ASN A 140 1.01 5.61 -18.61
CA ASN A 140 2.06 6.06 -19.52
C ASN A 140 3.26 6.69 -18.80
N ASN A 141 3.55 6.23 -17.56
CA ASN A 141 4.64 6.73 -16.72
C ASN A 141 4.71 8.25 -16.57
N PRO A 142 3.60 8.95 -16.28
CA PRO A 142 3.66 10.40 -16.14
C PRO A 142 4.47 10.77 -14.87
N PRO A 143 5.01 12.00 -14.79
CA PRO A 143 5.84 12.42 -13.67
C PRO A 143 5.11 12.35 -12.33
N PHE A 144 5.80 11.88 -11.28
CA PHE A 144 5.24 11.82 -9.93
C PHE A 144 5.23 13.22 -9.29
N THR A 145 4.19 14.00 -9.56
CA THR A 145 4.03 15.39 -9.11
C THR A 145 2.61 15.64 -8.59
N SER A 146 2.42 16.64 -7.71
CA SER A 146 1.06 16.98 -7.21
C SER A 146 0.06 17.24 -8.35
N GLY A 147 0.49 17.95 -9.41
CA GLY A 147 -0.36 18.28 -10.55
C GLY A 147 -0.81 17.05 -11.34
N GLU A 148 0.06 16.04 -11.49
CA GLU A 148 -0.32 14.78 -12.13
C GLU A 148 -1.19 13.92 -11.22
N LEU A 149 -0.84 13.78 -9.94
CA LEU A 149 -1.60 13.01 -8.96
C LEU A 149 -3.04 13.53 -8.82
N LEU A 150 -3.25 14.84 -8.93
CA LEU A 150 -4.58 15.46 -8.91
C LEU A 150 -5.50 15.06 -10.08
N LYS A 151 -4.96 14.44 -11.14
CA LYS A 151 -5.74 13.85 -12.25
C LYS A 151 -6.27 12.46 -11.91
N HIS A 152 -5.68 11.80 -10.90
CA HIS A 152 -6.00 10.44 -10.48
C HIS A 152 -6.78 10.44 -9.17
N ARG A 153 -7.85 11.25 -9.09
CA ARG A 153 -8.71 11.29 -7.89
C ARG A 153 -9.52 10.03 -7.76
N ASP A 154 -9.70 9.61 -6.52
CA ASP A 154 -10.33 8.34 -6.18
C ASP A 154 -9.60 7.13 -6.79
N CYS A 155 -8.26 7.19 -6.78
CA CYS A 155 -7.41 6.13 -7.32
C CYS A 155 -6.35 5.71 -6.31
N ILE A 156 -5.99 4.43 -6.37
CA ILE A 156 -4.76 3.91 -5.80
C ILE A 156 -3.66 4.11 -6.85
N VAL A 157 -2.62 4.87 -6.52
CA VAL A 157 -1.58 5.32 -7.45
C VAL A 157 -0.24 4.70 -7.09
N GLY A 158 0.40 4.08 -8.07
CA GLY A 158 1.73 3.53 -7.95
C GLY A 158 2.79 4.62 -7.95
N CYS A 159 3.83 4.44 -7.14
CA CYS A 159 4.98 5.32 -7.04
C CYS A 159 6.20 4.60 -7.59
N GLY A 160 6.65 5.03 -8.76
CA GLY A 160 7.77 4.44 -9.49
C GLY A 160 9.10 5.10 -9.15
N ARG A 161 10.17 4.32 -9.16
CA ARG A 161 11.55 4.75 -9.01
C ARG A 161 12.42 4.04 -10.02
N GLU A 162 13.46 4.71 -10.50
CA GLU A 162 14.47 4.06 -11.35
C GLU A 162 15.25 2.96 -10.58
N PRO A 163 15.78 1.94 -11.28
CA PRO A 163 15.65 1.72 -12.72
C PRO A 163 14.31 1.10 -13.14
N ARG A 164 13.76 1.51 -14.29
CA ARG A 164 12.52 0.94 -14.89
C ARG A 164 12.64 -0.53 -15.31
N SER A 165 13.85 -1.06 -15.41
CA SER A 165 14.08 -2.49 -15.65
C SER A 165 13.71 -3.35 -14.44
N ASP A 166 13.54 -2.74 -13.26
CA ASP A 166 13.08 -3.45 -12.08
C ASP A 166 11.63 -3.96 -12.27
N PRO A 167 11.26 -5.05 -11.57
CA PRO A 167 9.90 -5.60 -11.66
C PRO A 167 8.80 -4.56 -11.45
N GLU A 168 7.68 -4.75 -12.15
CA GLU A 168 6.55 -3.82 -12.19
C GLU A 168 6.96 -2.41 -12.65
N ASN A 169 7.91 -2.32 -13.59
CA ASN A 169 8.42 -1.08 -14.15
C ASN A 169 8.85 -0.11 -13.03
N GLY A 170 9.68 -0.62 -12.11
CA GLY A 170 10.21 0.14 -10.98
C GLY A 170 9.16 0.64 -9.97
N LEU A 171 7.95 0.06 -9.93
CA LEU A 171 7.01 0.28 -8.83
C LEU A 171 7.67 -0.06 -7.48
N ARG A 172 7.47 0.81 -6.50
CA ARG A 172 8.03 0.66 -5.14
C ARG A 172 7.01 0.86 -4.02
N HIS A 173 5.93 1.58 -4.30
CA HIS A 173 4.99 2.01 -3.27
C HIS A 173 3.62 2.38 -3.87
N TRP A 174 2.58 2.32 -3.04
CA TRP A 174 1.22 2.71 -3.38
C TRP A 174 0.75 3.83 -2.45
N VAL A 175 0.08 4.81 -3.02
CA VAL A 175 -0.64 5.87 -2.29
C VAL A 175 -2.08 5.90 -2.74
N TYR A 176 -2.95 6.50 -1.95
CA TYR A 176 -4.33 6.74 -2.35
C TYR A 176 -4.56 8.24 -2.52
N ILE A 177 -5.18 8.64 -3.63
CA ILE A 177 -5.62 10.02 -3.84
C ILE A 177 -7.13 10.04 -3.68
N ASP A 178 -7.63 10.72 -2.64
CA ASP A 178 -9.08 10.76 -2.40
C ASP A 178 -9.83 11.62 -3.43
N LYS A 179 -11.16 11.55 -3.38
CA LYS A 179 -12.07 12.35 -4.24
C LYS A 179 -11.84 13.86 -4.12
N ASN A 180 -11.28 14.34 -3.01
CA ASN A 180 -11.03 15.77 -2.76
C ASN A 180 -9.67 16.23 -3.31
N GLY A 181 -8.82 15.29 -3.74
CA GLY A 181 -7.45 15.56 -4.18
C GLY A 181 -6.43 15.54 -3.04
N CYS A 182 -6.75 14.90 -1.92
CA CYS A 182 -5.79 14.66 -0.85
C CYS A 182 -5.00 13.38 -1.13
N LEU A 183 -3.69 13.44 -0.96
CA LEU A 183 -2.83 12.27 -0.90
C LEU A 183 -2.91 11.68 0.50
N LEU A 184 -3.35 10.43 0.58
CA LEU A 184 -3.32 9.60 1.76
C LEU A 184 -2.18 8.61 1.57
N ASN A 185 -1.14 8.81 2.36
CA ASN A 185 -0.01 7.92 2.42
C ASN A 185 0.47 7.89 3.84
N TRP A 186 0.86 6.71 4.29
CA TRP A 186 1.40 6.55 5.60
C TRP A 186 0.56 7.24 6.70
N GLY A 187 -0.77 7.14 6.61
CA GLY A 187 -1.71 7.73 7.59
C GLY A 187 -1.52 9.23 7.79
N VAL A 188 -0.91 9.89 6.81
CA VAL A 188 -0.88 11.34 6.68
C VAL A 188 -1.77 11.67 5.50
N LYS A 189 -2.69 12.62 5.72
CA LYS A 189 -3.54 13.19 4.68
C LYS A 189 -2.99 14.56 4.31
N THR A 190 -2.64 14.73 3.04
CA THR A 190 -2.05 15.98 2.51
C THR A 190 -2.89 16.50 1.37
N ASP A 191 -3.39 17.73 1.48
CA ASP A 191 -4.10 18.40 0.38
C ASP A 191 -3.12 18.84 -0.71
N LEU A 192 -3.17 18.16 -1.86
CA LEU A 192 -2.26 18.43 -2.99
C LEU A 192 -2.57 19.75 -3.72
N LYS A 193 -3.72 20.39 -3.47
CA LYS A 193 -4.07 21.68 -4.08
C LYS A 193 -3.39 22.85 -3.37
N SER A 194 -3.18 22.71 -2.05
CA SER A 194 -2.70 23.79 -1.19
C SER A 194 -1.34 23.50 -0.53
N SER A 195 -0.81 22.28 -0.68
CA SER A 195 0.46 21.87 -0.09
C SER A 195 1.36 21.18 -1.12
N PRO A 196 2.69 21.30 -0.99
CA PRO A 196 3.62 20.47 -1.75
C PRO A 196 3.47 18.98 -1.36
N LEU A 197 4.11 18.09 -2.12
CA LEU A 197 4.22 16.69 -1.73
C LEU A 197 4.83 16.57 -0.32
N PRO A 198 4.39 15.60 0.50
CA PRO A 198 4.98 15.39 1.83
C PRO A 198 6.47 15.07 1.74
N GLN A 199 7.29 15.62 2.65
CA GLN A 199 8.72 15.36 2.67
C GLN A 199 9.05 13.87 2.70
N ALA A 200 8.29 13.08 3.46
CA ALA A 200 8.45 11.63 3.52
C ALA A 200 8.34 10.94 2.15
N VAL A 201 7.52 11.47 1.25
CA VAL A 201 7.35 10.97 -0.13
C VAL A 201 8.52 11.43 -1.01
N ILE A 202 8.92 12.69 -0.86
CA ILE A 202 10.06 13.29 -1.58
C ILE A 202 11.36 12.52 -1.26
N ASP A 203 11.59 12.18 0.01
CA ASP A 203 12.79 11.47 0.46
C ASP A 203 12.94 10.08 -0.17
N LYS A 204 11.85 9.47 -0.65
CA LYS A 204 11.89 8.18 -1.36
C LYS A 204 12.28 8.31 -2.83
N LYS A 205 12.34 9.54 -3.36
CA LYS A 205 12.74 9.86 -4.74
C LYS A 205 11.91 9.14 -5.80
N TYR A 206 10.59 9.08 -5.60
CA TYR A 206 9.68 8.61 -6.66
C TYR A 206 9.66 9.62 -7.80
N THR A 207 9.72 9.14 -9.05
CA THR A 207 9.89 9.98 -10.24
C THR A 207 8.75 9.86 -11.25
N TYR A 208 8.00 8.75 -11.25
CA TYR A 208 6.89 8.54 -12.18
C TYR A 208 5.77 7.68 -11.57
N ILE A 209 4.65 7.59 -12.27
CA ILE A 209 3.48 6.76 -11.91
C ILE A 209 3.43 5.54 -12.83
N PRO A 210 3.89 4.35 -12.40
CA PRO A 210 3.92 3.14 -13.22
C PRO A 210 2.58 2.41 -13.30
N ALA A 211 1.64 2.71 -12.41
CA ALA A 211 0.34 2.05 -12.35
C ALA A 211 -0.70 2.94 -11.64
N VAL A 212 -1.95 2.78 -12.03
CA VAL A 212 -3.11 3.44 -11.40
C VAL A 212 -4.24 2.42 -11.33
N VAL A 213 -4.78 2.16 -10.14
CA VAL A 213 -6.03 1.43 -9.94
C VAL A 213 -7.11 2.45 -9.63
N GLN A 214 -7.97 2.70 -10.62
CA GLN A 214 -9.08 3.64 -10.52
C GLN A 214 -10.28 2.97 -9.88
N LEU A 215 -10.77 3.53 -8.77
CA LEU A 215 -11.98 3.06 -8.10
C LEU A 215 -13.23 3.61 -8.82
N GLN A 216 -14.32 2.85 -8.82
CA GLN A 216 -15.59 3.22 -9.47
C GLN A 216 -16.74 3.41 -8.47
#